data_AF-A0A6G3S6F6-F1
#
_entry.id   AF-A0A6G3S6F6-F1
#
_cell.length_a   1.000
_cell.length_b   1.000
_cell.length_c   1.000
_cell.angle_alpha   90.00
_cell.angle_beta   90.00
_cell.angle_gamma   90.00
#
_symmetry.space_group_name_H-M   'P 1'
#
loop_
_entity.id
_entity.type
_entity.pdbx_description
1 polymer ?
#
loop_
_entity_poly.entity_id
_entity_poly.type
_entity_poly.pdbx_seq_one_letter_code
_entity_poly.pdbx_strand_id
1 'polypeptide(L)'
;MATVDLPMARRRPTLAGHHRVALLATAPTLPLYAVWALFLATGGGDLAAQQAWARFAADHGASAYNLFWYGGMHTANYSLISPYLMAELGVRPVTVLSGLAAAWLGAVLVVRTGISRPLAPAVLLSLALWCNVASGRTTFALGVAFALGALVAPRGRRGT
;
A
#
# COMPACT_ATOMS: atom_id res chain seq x y z
N MET A 1 -20.86 -45.88 -20.86
CA MET A 1 -20.74 -45.46 -19.45
C MET A 1 -19.95 -44.17 -19.42
N ALA A 2 -20.61 -43.04 -19.68
CA ALA A 2 -19.98 -41.72 -19.73
C ALA A 2 -20.00 -41.11 -18.32
N THR A 3 -18.83 -40.96 -17.72
CA THR A 3 -18.66 -40.20 -16.47
C THR A 3 -18.86 -38.72 -16.80
N VAL A 4 -19.99 -38.17 -16.37
CA VAL A 4 -20.25 -36.73 -16.38
C VAL A 4 -19.34 -36.10 -15.33
N ASP A 5 -18.25 -35.48 -15.75
CA ASP A 5 -17.43 -34.61 -14.90
C ASP A 5 -18.29 -33.43 -14.43
N LEU A 6 -18.81 -33.53 -13.21
CA LEU A 6 -19.48 -32.41 -12.56
C LEU A 6 -18.45 -31.30 -12.35
N PRO A 7 -18.71 -30.06 -12.81
CA PRO A 7 -17.78 -28.96 -12.58
C PRO A 7 -17.65 -28.76 -11.06
N MET A 8 -16.43 -28.96 -10.54
CA MET A 8 -16.08 -28.68 -9.15
C MET A 8 -16.59 -27.28 -8.81
N ALA A 9 -17.66 -27.20 -8.01
CA ALA A 9 -18.25 -25.94 -7.61
C ALA A 9 -17.20 -25.15 -6.82
N ARG A 10 -16.52 -24.20 -7.49
CA ARG A 10 -15.62 -23.25 -6.82
C ARG A 10 -16.46 -22.51 -5.79
N ARG A 11 -16.32 -22.89 -4.51
CA ARG A 11 -16.88 -22.14 -3.39
C ARG A 11 -16.42 -20.71 -3.53
N ARG A 12 -17.36 -19.80 -3.85
CA ARG A 12 -17.06 -18.37 -3.83
C ARG A 12 -16.72 -18.01 -2.38
N PRO A 13 -15.53 -17.46 -2.10
CA PRO A 13 -15.22 -17.00 -0.76
C PRO A 13 -16.28 -15.98 -0.30
N THR A 14 -16.80 -16.19 0.91
CA THR A 14 -17.77 -15.26 1.51
C THR A 14 -17.07 -13.95 1.88
N LEU A 15 -17.81 -12.85 1.98
CA LEU A 15 -17.27 -11.56 2.40
C LEU A 15 -16.55 -11.65 3.75
N ALA A 16 -17.10 -12.41 4.70
CA ALA A 16 -16.47 -12.71 5.98
C ALA A 16 -15.12 -13.46 5.83
N GLY A 17 -15.00 -14.35 4.84
CA GLY A 17 -13.75 -15.04 4.51
C GLY A 17 -12.66 -14.09 3.98
N HIS A 18 -13.04 -13.10 3.14
CA HIS A 18 -12.12 -12.07 2.67
C HIS A 18 -11.50 -11.29 3.82
N HIS A 19 -12.34 -10.79 4.74
CA HIS A 19 -11.89 -9.98 5.86
C HIS A 19 -11.10 -10.79 6.89
N ARG A 20 -11.44 -12.06 7.12
CA ARG A 20 -10.68 -12.93 8.03
C ARG A 20 -9.26 -13.17 7.54
N VAL A 21 -9.06 -13.47 6.26
CA VAL A 21 -7.71 -13.66 5.71
C VAL A 21 -6.93 -12.35 5.72
N ALA A 22 -7.58 -11.23 5.38
CA ALA A 22 -6.95 -9.91 5.45
C ALA A 22 -6.47 -9.61 6.88
N LEU A 23 -7.34 -9.77 7.89
CA LEU A 23 -6.98 -9.62 9.31
C LEU A 23 -5.80 -10.50 9.71
N LEU A 24 -5.84 -11.79 9.37
CA LEU A 24 -4.78 -12.74 9.72
C LEU A 24 -3.45 -12.43 9.02
N ALA A 25 -3.49 -11.85 7.81
CA ALA A 25 -2.29 -11.47 7.08
C ALA A 25 -1.69 -10.14 7.58
N THR A 26 -2.52 -9.15 7.93
CA THR A 26 -2.04 -7.82 8.32
C THR A 26 -1.80 -7.64 9.80
N ALA A 27 -2.66 -8.19 10.67
CA ALA A 27 -2.56 -7.95 12.12
C ALA A 27 -1.19 -8.35 12.70
N PRO A 28 -0.56 -9.48 12.30
CA PRO A 28 0.77 -9.83 12.78
C PRO A 28 1.88 -8.85 12.37
N THR A 29 1.66 -8.02 11.35
CA THR A 29 2.64 -7.01 10.92
C THR A 29 2.57 -5.72 11.75
N LEU A 30 1.50 -5.47 12.50
CA LEU A 30 1.32 -4.25 13.28
C LEU A 30 2.52 -3.95 14.23
N PRO A 31 3.08 -4.93 14.96
CA PRO A 31 4.27 -4.69 15.78
C PRO A 31 5.47 -4.22 14.95
N LEU A 32 5.63 -4.73 13.73
CA LEU A 32 6.72 -4.31 12.84
C LEU A 32 6.57 -2.86 12.40
N TYR A 33 5.34 -2.41 12.12
CA TYR A 33 5.05 -1.00 11.82
C TYR A 33 5.29 -0.10 13.04
N ALA A 34 4.91 -0.55 14.23
CA ALA A 34 5.15 0.20 15.46
C ALA A 34 6.66 0.32 15.76
N VAL A 35 7.40 -0.78 15.69
CA VAL A 35 8.87 -0.79 15.86
C VAL A 35 9.52 0.12 14.82
N TRP A 36 9.08 0.04 13.57
CA TRP A 36 9.61 0.91 12.53
C TRP A 36 9.33 2.39 12.84
N ALA A 37 8.09 2.76 13.15
CA ALA A 37 7.70 4.15 13.38
C ALA A 37 8.40 4.78 14.61
N LEU A 38 8.62 4.00 15.66
CA LEU A 38 9.20 4.46 16.92
C LEU A 38 10.73 4.47 16.90
N PHE A 39 11.37 3.49 16.25
CA PHE A 39 12.82 3.27 16.38
C PHE A 39 13.59 3.35 15.06
N LEU A 40 13.00 2.95 13.93
CA LEU A 40 13.73 2.82 12.66
C LEU A 40 13.45 3.94 11.66
N ALA A 41 12.35 4.68 11.81
CA ALA A 41 12.00 5.83 10.99
C ALA A 41 12.86 7.07 11.35
N THR A 42 14.16 6.84 11.54
CA THR A 42 15.19 7.85 11.60
C THR A 42 15.37 8.38 10.18
N GLY A 43 15.48 9.70 9.98
CA GLY A 43 15.34 10.36 8.67
C GLY A 43 16.42 10.05 7.62
N GLY A 44 17.07 8.89 7.67
CA GLY A 44 18.00 8.39 6.65
C GLY A 44 17.31 7.57 5.55
N GLY A 45 18.10 7.06 4.60
CA GLY A 45 17.62 6.26 3.47
C GLY A 45 16.60 7.01 2.61
N ASP A 46 15.65 6.29 2.01
CA ASP A 46 14.60 6.93 1.19
C ASP A 46 13.68 7.83 2.02
N LEU A 47 13.61 7.64 3.34
CA LEU A 47 12.81 8.49 4.23
C LEU A 47 13.32 9.93 4.25
N ALA A 48 14.63 10.15 4.05
CA ALA A 48 15.22 11.48 3.90
C ALA A 48 14.59 12.23 2.72
N ALA A 49 14.44 11.55 1.59
CA ALA A 49 13.80 12.12 0.41
C ALA A 49 12.34 12.48 0.70
N GLN A 50 11.60 11.59 1.36
CA GLN A 50 10.20 11.85 1.73
C GLN A 50 10.07 13.09 2.62
N GLN A 51 10.95 13.25 3.62
CA GLN A 51 10.97 14.42 4.50
C GLN A 51 11.32 15.71 3.76
N ALA A 52 12.30 15.68 2.87
CA ALA A 52 12.69 16.87 2.14
C ALA A 52 11.61 17.31 1.14
N TRP A 53 10.93 16.36 0.48
CA TRP A 53 9.78 16.68 -0.38
C TRP A 53 8.57 17.15 0.41
N ALA A 54 8.30 16.60 1.60
CA ALA A 54 7.25 17.10 2.48
C ALA A 54 7.52 18.55 2.94
N ARG A 55 8.76 18.86 3.37
CA ARG A 55 9.16 20.23 3.73
C ARG A 55 9.08 21.17 2.53
N PHE A 56 9.55 20.74 1.36
CA PHE A 56 9.42 21.54 0.15
C PHE A 56 7.97 21.87 -0.18
N ALA A 57 7.04 20.91 -0.05
CA ALA A 57 5.63 21.16 -0.27
C ALA A 57 5.03 22.13 0.75
N ALA A 58 5.45 22.06 2.02
CA ALA A 58 5.03 22.99 3.07
C ALA A 58 5.51 24.43 2.81
N ASP A 59 6.76 24.58 2.41
CA ASP A 59 7.40 25.90 2.27
C ASP A 59 7.18 26.52 0.88
N HIS A 60 7.10 25.69 -0.17
CA HIS A 60 7.16 26.09 -1.58
C HIS A 60 6.20 25.28 -2.47
N GLY A 61 5.06 24.80 -1.96
CA GLY A 61 4.15 23.91 -2.69
C GLY A 61 3.63 24.45 -4.02
N ALA A 62 3.57 25.76 -4.23
CA ALA A 62 3.18 26.35 -5.51
C ALA A 62 4.29 26.33 -6.58
N SER A 63 5.54 26.05 -6.20
CA SER A 63 6.67 26.02 -7.13
C SER A 63 6.64 24.74 -7.99
N ALA A 64 6.72 24.93 -9.31
CA ALA A 64 6.80 23.83 -10.26
C ALA A 64 8.14 23.08 -10.20
N TYR A 65 9.20 23.75 -9.74
CA TYR A 65 10.56 23.21 -9.70
C TYR A 65 11.16 23.25 -8.29
N ASN A 66 11.86 22.18 -7.95
CA ASN A 66 12.71 22.09 -6.76
C ASN A 66 14.18 22.08 -7.21
N LEU A 67 14.97 23.06 -6.75
CA LEU A 67 16.37 23.23 -7.14
C LEU A 67 17.37 22.50 -6.24
N PHE A 68 16.90 21.84 -5.18
CA PHE A 68 17.79 21.15 -4.25
C PHE A 68 18.35 19.83 -4.83
N TRP A 69 17.69 19.22 -5.83
CA TRP A 69 18.22 18.04 -6.53
C TRP A 69 18.73 18.35 -7.93
N TYR A 70 19.99 17.96 -8.19
CA TYR A 70 20.59 17.90 -9.53
C TYR A 70 20.44 19.18 -10.38
N GLY A 71 20.41 20.35 -9.75
CA GLY A 71 20.24 21.65 -10.44
C GLY A 71 18.80 21.99 -10.84
N GLY A 72 17.83 21.14 -10.49
CA GLY A 72 16.42 21.36 -10.76
C GLY A 72 15.67 20.09 -11.14
N MET A 73 14.58 19.80 -10.45
CA MET A 73 13.63 18.75 -10.80
C MET A 73 12.20 19.26 -10.73
N HIS A 74 11.40 18.94 -11.75
CA HIS A 74 9.97 19.22 -11.74
C HIS A 74 9.29 18.42 -10.63
N THR A 75 8.48 19.06 -9.78
CA THR A 75 7.90 18.43 -8.59
C THR A 75 7.02 17.21 -8.89
N ALA A 76 6.29 17.28 -10.01
CA ALA A 76 5.50 16.16 -10.52
C ALA A 76 6.30 14.88 -10.81
N ASN A 77 7.60 14.96 -11.10
CA ASN A 77 8.45 13.79 -11.34
C ASN A 77 8.62 12.94 -10.08
N TYR A 78 8.50 13.56 -8.90
CA TYR A 78 8.55 12.85 -7.64
C TYR A 78 7.19 12.25 -7.29
N SER A 79 6.17 13.11 -7.15
CA SER A 79 4.77 12.70 -6.92
C SER A 79 3.85 13.93 -6.90
N LEU A 80 2.64 13.79 -7.44
CA LEU A 80 1.62 14.84 -7.44
C LEU A 80 0.90 15.01 -6.08
N ILE A 81 0.84 13.96 -5.25
CA ILE A 81 -0.06 13.90 -4.09
C ILE A 81 0.72 13.73 -2.78
N SER A 82 1.66 12.78 -2.76
CA SER A 82 2.31 12.37 -1.51
C SER A 82 3.07 13.50 -0.78
N PRO A 83 3.77 14.46 -1.43
CA PRO A 83 4.48 15.50 -0.71
C PRO A 83 3.55 16.37 0.13
N TYR A 84 2.38 16.74 -0.43
CA TYR A 84 1.37 17.52 0.27
C TYR A 84 0.73 16.75 1.42
N LEU A 85 0.36 15.48 1.21
CA LEU A 85 -0.17 14.65 2.30
C LEU A 85 0.84 14.48 3.44
N MET A 86 2.11 14.30 3.12
CA MET A 86 3.17 14.18 4.12
C MET A 86 3.51 15.51 4.79
N ALA A 87 3.30 16.65 4.13
CA ALA A 87 3.43 17.97 4.74
C ALA A 87 2.35 18.20 5.81
N GLU A 88 1.10 17.85 5.50
CA GLU A 88 -0.05 18.05 6.39
C GLU A 88 -0.10 17.04 7.54
N LEU A 89 0.07 15.74 7.23
CA LEU A 89 -0.15 14.67 8.21
C LEU A 89 1.17 14.19 8.83
N GLY A 90 2.31 14.53 8.24
CA GLY A 90 3.61 14.00 8.58
C GLY A 90 3.98 12.75 7.77
N VAL A 91 5.27 12.58 7.50
CA VAL A 91 5.79 11.46 6.70
C VAL A 91 5.47 10.10 7.34
N ARG A 92 5.85 9.90 8.61
CA ARG A 92 5.71 8.61 9.32
C ARG A 92 4.28 8.05 9.32
N PRO A 93 3.24 8.82 9.73
CA PRO A 93 1.88 8.30 9.73
C PRO A 93 1.39 7.99 8.31
N VAL A 94 1.71 8.82 7.32
CA VAL A 94 1.37 8.52 5.91
C VAL A 94 2.03 7.22 5.44
N THR A 95 3.29 6.98 5.78
CA THR A 95 3.99 5.72 5.46
C THR A 95 3.30 4.50 6.07
N VAL A 96 3.01 4.56 7.37
CA VAL A 96 2.40 3.45 8.11
C VAL A 96 0.99 3.17 7.59
N LEU A 97 0.16 4.20 7.46
CA LEU A 97 -1.22 4.05 6.97
C LEU A 97 -1.26 3.51 5.55
N SER A 98 -0.37 3.99 4.67
CA SER A 98 -0.26 3.49 3.29
C SER A 98 0.15 2.02 3.25
N GLY A 99 1.16 1.63 4.05
CA GLY A 99 1.61 0.24 4.14
C GLY A 99 0.53 -0.71 4.66
N LEU A 100 -0.16 -0.32 5.74
CA LEU A 100 -1.26 -1.11 6.30
C LEU A 100 -2.44 -1.22 5.34
N ALA A 101 -2.83 -0.12 4.69
CA ALA A 101 -3.88 -0.13 3.68
C ALA A 101 -3.52 -1.03 2.50
N ALA A 102 -2.30 -0.92 1.99
CA ALA A 102 -1.80 -1.76 0.91
C ALA A 102 -1.80 -3.25 1.30
N ALA A 103 -1.30 -3.59 2.49
CA ALA A 103 -1.26 -4.98 2.97
C ALA A 103 -2.67 -5.57 3.11
N TRP A 104 -3.61 -4.79 3.66
CA TRP A 104 -5.00 -5.20 3.82
C TRP A 104 -5.69 -5.43 2.47
N LEU A 105 -5.64 -4.42 1.60
CA LEU A 105 -6.28 -4.47 0.28
C LEU A 105 -5.65 -5.55 -0.60
N GLY A 106 -4.32 -5.71 -0.49
CA GLY A 106 -3.58 -6.78 -1.15
C GLY A 106 -4.05 -8.16 -0.70
N ALA A 107 -4.19 -8.39 0.61
CA ALA A 107 -4.72 -9.64 1.14
C ALA A 107 -6.17 -9.92 0.69
N VAL A 108 -7.03 -8.89 0.66
CA VAL A 108 -8.38 -8.99 0.09
C VAL A 108 -8.32 -9.43 -1.38
N LEU A 109 -7.42 -8.84 -2.17
CA LEU A 109 -7.28 -9.16 -3.59
C LEU A 109 -6.74 -10.59 -3.80
N VAL A 110 -5.80 -11.04 -2.97
CA VAL A 110 -5.28 -12.43 -3.00
C VAL A 110 -6.42 -13.42 -2.82
N VAL A 111 -7.35 -13.21 -1.88
CA VAL A 111 -8.49 -14.12 -1.72
C VAL A 111 -9.43 -14.07 -2.93
N ARG A 112 -9.61 -12.89 -3.55
CA ARG A 112 -10.43 -12.73 -4.76
C ARG A 112 -9.88 -13.50 -5.97
N THR A 113 -8.61 -13.90 -5.98
CA THR A 113 -8.04 -14.74 -7.06
C THR A 113 -8.61 -16.17 -7.08
N GLY A 114 -9.16 -16.64 -5.96
CA GLY A 114 -9.69 -18.00 -5.84
C GLY A 114 -8.63 -19.10 -5.63
N ILE A 115 -7.41 -18.73 -5.24
CA ILE A 115 -6.37 -19.70 -4.79
C ILE A 115 -6.88 -20.50 -3.58
N SER A 116 -6.58 -21.81 -3.56
CA SER A 116 -7.07 -22.74 -2.52
C SER A 116 -6.54 -22.44 -1.11
N ARG A 117 -5.34 -21.86 -1.00
CA ARG A 117 -4.68 -21.51 0.29
C ARG A 117 -4.20 -20.05 0.26
N PRO A 118 -5.09 -19.06 0.39
CA PRO A 118 -4.75 -17.65 0.18
C PRO A 118 -3.93 -17.03 1.31
N LEU A 119 -3.88 -17.66 2.49
CA LEU A 119 -3.23 -17.07 3.67
C LEU A 119 -1.72 -16.91 3.50
N ALA A 120 -1.01 -17.94 3.04
CA ALA A 120 0.45 -17.87 2.92
C ALA A 120 0.90 -16.80 1.89
N PRO A 121 0.33 -16.73 0.66
CA PRO A 121 0.61 -15.63 -0.25
C PRO A 121 0.24 -14.26 0.31
N ALA A 122 -0.87 -14.13 1.06
CA ALA A 122 -1.29 -12.86 1.66
C ALA A 122 -0.33 -12.38 2.76
N VAL A 123 0.20 -13.30 3.59
CA VAL A 123 1.22 -12.98 4.60
C VAL A 123 2.53 -12.56 3.92
N LEU A 124 2.99 -13.31 2.91
CA LEU A 124 4.19 -12.97 2.15
C LEU A 124 4.06 -11.59 1.47
N LEU A 125 2.90 -11.30 0.88
CA LEU A 125 2.62 -9.98 0.30
C LEU A 125 2.66 -8.88 1.36
N SER A 126 2.05 -9.11 2.52
CA SER A 126 2.04 -8.14 3.63
C SER A 126 3.45 -7.87 4.15
N LEU A 127 4.30 -8.90 4.24
CA LEU A 127 5.70 -8.77 4.62
C LEU A 127 6.50 -8.02 3.56
N ALA A 128 6.31 -8.32 2.27
CA ALA A 128 6.97 -7.60 1.19
C ALA A 128 6.63 -6.11 1.16
N LEU A 129 5.36 -5.77 1.41
CA LEU A 129 4.91 -4.38 1.53
C LEU A 129 5.47 -3.70 2.79
N TRP A 130 5.59 -4.44 3.90
CA TRP A 130 6.30 -3.93 5.07
C TRP A 130 7.79 -3.68 4.77
N CYS A 131 8.49 -4.54 4.03
CA CYS A 131 9.88 -4.29 3.64
C CYS A 131 10.04 -2.99 2.84
N ASN A 132 9.07 -2.66 1.97
CA ASN A 132 9.05 -1.36 1.29
C ASN A 132 8.93 -0.19 2.28
N VAL A 133 8.06 -0.33 3.29
CA VAL A 133 7.92 0.67 4.37
C VAL A 133 9.19 0.77 5.19
N ALA A 134 9.81 -0.37 5.52
CA ALA A 134 11.08 -0.44 6.22
C ALA A 134 12.18 0.32 5.48
N SER A 135 12.18 0.29 4.14
CA SER A 135 13.07 1.06 3.27
C SER A 135 12.78 2.56 3.22
N GLY A 136 11.67 3.06 3.80
CA GLY A 136 11.30 4.48 3.79
C GLY A 136 10.58 4.96 2.52
N ARG A 137 10.10 4.04 1.67
CA ARG A 137 9.47 4.35 0.37
C ARG A 137 7.99 4.70 0.50
N THR A 138 7.71 5.84 1.10
CA THR A 138 6.33 6.31 1.38
C THR A 138 5.53 6.59 0.11
N THR A 139 6.10 7.31 -0.86
CA THR A 139 5.45 7.61 -2.14
C THR A 139 4.97 6.35 -2.87
N PHE A 140 5.83 5.32 -2.93
CA PHE A 140 5.49 4.03 -3.53
C PHE A 140 4.41 3.31 -2.73
N ALA A 141 4.53 3.25 -1.40
CA ALA A 141 3.52 2.61 -0.54
C ALA A 141 2.13 3.23 -0.74
N LEU A 142 2.06 4.57 -0.80
CA LEU A 142 0.80 5.29 -1.04
C LEU A 142 0.22 4.97 -2.43
N GLY A 143 1.07 4.99 -3.47
CA GLY A 143 0.65 4.63 -4.83
C GLY A 143 0.10 3.20 -4.91
N VAL A 144 0.76 2.25 -4.25
CA VAL A 144 0.28 0.86 -4.16
C VAL A 144 -1.05 0.77 -3.43
N ALA A 145 -1.23 1.50 -2.32
CA ALA A 145 -2.50 1.53 -1.60
C ALA A 145 -3.65 2.03 -2.49
N PHE A 146 -3.44 3.11 -3.25
CA PHE A 146 -4.43 3.61 -4.21
C PHE A 146 -4.69 2.62 -5.35
N ALA A 147 -3.65 2.03 -5.93
CA ALA A 147 -3.81 1.04 -7.00
C ALA A 147 -4.61 -0.18 -6.54
N LEU A 148 -4.29 -0.72 -5.36
CA LEU A 148 -5.04 -1.83 -4.77
C LEU A 148 -6.46 -1.43 -4.40
N GLY A 149 -6.66 -0.21 -3.89
CA GLY A 149 -7.98 0.35 -3.60
C GLY A 149 -8.86 0.39 -4.85
N ALA A 150 -8.31 0.86 -5.98
CA ALA A 150 -8.99 0.89 -7.27
C ALA A 150 -9.33 -0.52 -7.78
N LEU A 151 -8.46 -1.52 -7.56
CA LEU A 151 -8.73 -2.91 -7.94
C LEU A 151 -9.78 -3.59 -7.04
N VAL A 152 -9.86 -3.18 -5.77
CA VAL A 152 -10.82 -3.72 -4.81
C VAL A 152 -12.20 -3.07 -4.96
N ALA A 153 -12.25 -1.82 -5.41
CA ALA A 153 -13.49 -1.06 -5.60
C ALA A 153 -14.52 -1.84 -6.44
N PRO A 154 -15.81 -1.82 -6.07
CA PRO A 154 -16.86 -2.45 -6.85
C PRO A 154 -16.89 -1.86 -8.26
N ARG A 155 -16.77 -2.70 -9.29
CA ARG A 155 -17.11 -2.27 -10.66
C ARG A 155 -18.62 -2.10 -10.67
N GLY A 156 -19.10 -0.87 -10.82
CA GLY A 156 -20.52 -0.59 -10.99
C GLY A 156 -21.10 -1.54 -12.05
N ARG A 157 -22.24 -2.17 -11.74
CA ARG A 157 -22.98 -2.99 -12.71
C ARG A 157 -23.23 -2.09 -13.92
N ARG A 158 -22.50 -2.30 -15.01
CA ARG A 158 -22.89 -1.76 -16.32
C ARG A 158 -24.19 -2.46 -16.66
N GLY A 159 -25.31 -1.77 -16.38
CA GLY A 159 -26.63 -2.21 -16.80
C GLY A 159 -26.63 -2.32 -18.32
N THR A 160 -26.93 -3.52 -18.79
CA THR A 160 -27.49 -3.79 -20.12
C THR A 160 -28.89 -3.22 -20.19
#